data_AF-A0A521Q2G5-F1
#
_entry.id   AF-A0A521Q2G5-F1
#
_cell.length_a   1.000
_cell.length_b   1.000
_cell.length_c   1.000
_cell.angle_alpha   90.00
_cell.angle_beta   90.00
_cell.angle_gamma   90.00
#
_symmetry.space_group_name_H-M   'P 1'
#
loop_
_entity.id
_entity.type
_entity.pdbx_description
1 polymer ?
#
loop_
_entity_poly.entity_id
_entity_poly.type
_entity_poly.pdbx_seq_one_letter_code
_entity_poly.pdbx_strand_id
1 'polypeptide(L)' 'YAIIKSAAERQGTPLGENDLWIAATALSVGAVLVSMDSDFQRVNALKVEDWT' A
#
# COMPACT_ATOMS: atom_id res chain seq x y z
N TYR A 1 10.71 -6.17 -6.44
CA TYR A 1 11.15 -5.12 -5.50
C TYR A 1 11.23 -3.74 -6.17
N ALA A 2 12.14 -3.52 -7.13
CA ALA A 2 12.35 -2.20 -7.75
C ALA A 2 11.10 -1.57 -8.42
N ILE A 3 10.26 -2.39 -9.06
CA ILE A 3 9.08 -1.90 -9.80
C ILE A 3 8.01 -1.32 -8.85
N ILE A 4 7.77 -1.96 -7.71
CA ILE A 4 6.76 -1.53 -6.75
C ILE A 4 7.25 -0.32 -5.96
N LYS A 5 8.54 -0.31 -5.57
CA LYS A 5 9.17 0.86 -4.93
C LYS A 5 9.11 2.09 -5.84
N SER A 6 9.46 1.95 -7.11
CA SER A 6 9.42 3.07 -8.06
C SER A 6 7.99 3.53 -8.37
N ALA A 7 7.01 2.62 -8.38
CA ALA A 7 5.60 2.97 -8.56
C ALA A 7 5.02 3.73 -7.36
N ALA A 8 5.38 3.32 -6.15
CA ALA A 8 4.95 3.97 -4.91
C ALA A 8 5.67 5.32 -4.68
N GLU A 9 6.96 5.41 -4.97
CA GLU A 9 7.71 6.69 -4.96
C GLU A 9 7.18 7.66 -6.02
N ARG A 10 6.80 7.17 -7.22
CA ARG A 10 6.17 7.99 -8.28
C ARG A 10 4.78 8.50 -7.93
N GLN A 11 4.06 7.84 -7.02
CA GLN A 11 2.74 8.29 -6.55
C GLN A 11 2.83 9.37 -5.46
N GLY A 12 4.05 9.80 -5.07
CA GLY A 12 4.25 11.03 -4.30
C GLY A 12 3.79 10.99 -2.85
N THR A 13 3.55 9.80 -2.30
CA THR A 13 3.21 9.64 -0.88
C THR A 13 4.30 8.84 -0.18
N PRO A 14 5.10 9.44 0.71
CA PRO A 14 6.11 8.70 1.45
C PRO A 14 5.41 7.82 2.50
N LEU A 15 5.00 6.64 2.08
CA LEU A 15 4.68 5.55 3.00
C LEU A 15 5.97 5.11 3.71
N GLY A 16 5.85 4.72 4.98
CA GLY A 16 6.97 4.09 5.67
C GLY A 16 7.46 2.87 4.90
N GLU A 17 8.74 2.52 5.02
CA GLU A 17 9.29 1.38 4.27
C GLU A 17 8.49 0.09 4.54
N ASN A 18 8.02 -0.11 5.78
CA ASN A 18 7.17 -1.23 6.16
C ASN A 18 5.79 -1.18 5.46
N ASP A 19 5.15 -0.02 5.42
CA ASP A 19 3.84 0.17 4.80
C ASP A 19 3.93 -0.09 3.29
N LEU A 20 5.04 0.31 2.68
CA LEU A 20 5.36 -0.01 1.30
C LEU A 20 5.42 -1.52 1.06
N TRP A 21 6.08 -2.28 1.94
CA TRP A 21 6.19 -3.72 1.86
C TRP A 21 4.84 -4.42 2.07
N ILE A 22 4.02 -3.94 3.01
CA ILE A 22 2.68 -4.45 3.27
C ILE A 22 1.77 -4.21 2.06
N ALA A 23 1.73 -2.96 1.56
CA ALA A 23 0.97 -2.59 0.37
C ALA A 23 1.41 -3.39 -0.86
N ALA A 24 2.72 -3.53 -1.09
CA ALA A 24 3.28 -4.30 -2.19
C ALA A 24 2.87 -5.77 -2.14
N THR A 25 2.92 -6.38 -0.95
CA THR A 25 2.56 -7.78 -0.76
C THR A 25 1.07 -7.97 -1.01
N ALA A 26 0.21 -7.15 -0.39
CA ALA A 26 -1.23 -7.19 -0.58
C ALA A 26 -1.64 -6.99 -2.05
N LEU A 27 -1.00 -6.05 -2.76
CA LEU A 27 -1.15 -5.86 -4.21
C LEU A 27 -0.71 -7.10 -5.00
N SER A 28 0.44 -7.69 -4.66
CA SER A 28 0.98 -8.85 -5.37
C SER A 28 0.11 -10.09 -5.24
N VAL A 29 -0.60 -10.24 -4.12
CA VAL A 29 -1.55 -11.35 -3.92
C VAL A 29 -2.99 -10.96 -4.28
N GLY A 30 -3.24 -9.71 -4.68
CA GLY A 30 -4.60 -9.21 -4.96
C GLY A 30 -5.53 -9.24 -3.75
N ALA A 31 -4.96 -9.18 -2.54
CA ALA A 31 -5.70 -9.24 -1.29
C ALA A 31 -6.21 -7.85 -0.88
N VAL A 32 -7.22 -7.86 -0.01
CA VAL A 32 -7.70 -6.65 0.67
C VAL A 32 -6.87 -6.47 1.94
N LEU A 33 -6.22 -5.32 2.07
CA LEU A 33 -5.49 -4.95 3.27
C LEU A 33 -6.46 -4.38 4.29
N VAL A 34 -6.69 -5.09 5.39
CA VAL A 34 -7.46 -4.53 6.51
C VAL A 34 -6.51 -3.73 7.39
N SER A 35 -6.69 -2.42 7.46
CA SER A 35 -5.85 -1.52 8.25
C SER A 35 -6.63 -0.29 8.71
N MET A 36 -6.34 0.16 9.93
CA MET A 36 -6.86 1.42 10.50
C MET A 36 -6.02 2.64 10.10
N ASP A 37 -4.91 2.41 9.42
CA ASP A 37 -4.02 3.47 8.98
C ASP A 37 -4.50 4.06 7.65
N SER A 38 -4.94 5.32 7.72
CA SER A 38 -5.43 6.09 6.58
C SER A 38 -4.38 6.34 5.49
N ASP A 39 -3.08 6.17 5.79
CA ASP A 39 -2.02 6.36 4.79
C ASP A 39 -2.11 5.33 3.66
N PHE A 40 -2.59 4.12 3.94
CA PHE A 40 -2.80 3.08 2.91
C PHE A 40 -3.92 3.43 1.92
N GLN A 41 -4.88 4.27 2.31
CA GLN A 41 -5.95 4.73 1.42
C GLN A 41 -5.42 5.61 0.27
N ARG A 42 -4.20 6.17 0.40
CA ARG A 42 -3.56 6.96 -0.66
C ARG A 42 -3.00 6.08 -1.78
N VAL A 43 -2.87 4.77 -1.57
CA VAL A 43 -2.42 3.83 -2.60
C VAL A 43 -3.61 3.46 -3.47
N ASN A 44 -3.79 4.17 -4.59
CA ASN A 44 -4.97 4.06 -5.45
C ASN A 44 -5.19 2.65 -6.05
N ALA A 45 -4.17 1.78 -6.04
CA ALA A 45 -4.24 0.41 -6.53
C ALA A 45 -4.50 -0.64 -5.43
N LEU A 46 -4.47 -0.24 -4.15
CA LEU A 46 -4.63 -1.13 -3.01
C LEU A 46 -6.07 -1.07 -2.49
N LYS A 47 -6.68 -2.24 -2.29
CA LYS A 47 -7.97 -2.32 -1.61
C LYS A 47 -7.73 -2.31 -0.11
N VAL A 48 -8.21 -1.28 0.57
CA VAL A 48 -8.08 -1.14 2.02
C VAL A 48 -9.47 -1.17 2.65
N GLU A 49 -9.63 -1.96 3.70
CA GLU A 49 -10.84 -1.97 4.53
C GLU A 49 -10.50 -1.59 5.97
N ASP A 50 -11.38 -0.82 6.59
CA ASP A 50 -11.37 -0.57 8.03
C ASP A 50 -12.58 -1.28 8.65
N TRP A 51 -12.34 -2.11 9.66
CA TRP A 51 -13.37 -2.91 10.34
C TRP A 51 -13.66 -2.40 11.76
N THR A 52 -13.23 -1.19 12.12
CA THR A 52 -13.39 -0.58 13.45
C THR A 52 -14.41 0.54 13.46
#